data_AF-A0A428JU35-F1
#
_entry.id   AF-A0A428JU35-F1
#
_cell.length_a   1.000
_cell.length_b   1.000
_cell.length_c   1.000
_cell.angle_alpha   90.00
_cell.angle_beta   90.00
_cell.angle_gamma   90.00
#
_symmetry.space_group_name_H-M   'P 1'
#
loop_
_entity.id
_entity.type
_entity.pdbx_description
1 polymer ?
#
loop_
_entity_poly.entity_id
_entity_poly.type
_entity_poly.pdbx_seq_one_letter_code
_entity_poly.pdbx_strand_id
1 'polypeptide(L)'
;MCHYSVVIYRTQLLLFNTSVYLHIHPTVTLVTMPHQGEILQEAIKNSGISITRIVDELGITRPTIYRKFKDDTLDYGFVKRVGEIIGHDFSQDFTSLQQSVLPFVNNTITQGVTNSVTNTGVKPMLQRGVTPQPIETDVNKQLMLLQQKYIALLEAYNELLLKVYGPR
;
A
#
# COMPACT_ATOMS: atom_id res chain seq x y z
N MET A 1 42.06 8.67 61.36
CA MET A 1 41.17 8.12 62.42
C MET A 1 39.75 8.49 62.04
N CYS A 2 38.76 7.62 61.81
CA CYS A 2 38.66 6.16 61.86
C CYS A 2 37.61 5.74 60.81
N HIS A 3 37.84 4.58 60.21
CA HIS A 3 36.88 3.80 59.43
C HIS A 3 35.62 3.51 60.25
N TYR A 4 34.45 3.46 59.60
CA TYR A 4 33.32 2.70 60.11
C TYR A 4 32.83 1.71 59.04
N SER A 5 33.06 0.45 59.36
CA SER A 5 32.66 -0.76 58.65
C SER A 5 31.14 -0.96 58.74
N VAL A 6 30.51 -1.44 57.66
CA VAL A 6 29.24 -2.17 57.77
C VAL A 6 29.26 -3.43 56.89
N VAL A 7 29.65 -4.52 57.56
CA VAL A 7 29.02 -5.85 57.59
C VAL A 7 28.69 -6.56 56.27
N ILE A 8 29.53 -7.55 56.00
CA ILE A 8 29.34 -8.77 55.21
C ILE A 8 28.07 -9.52 55.65
N TYR A 9 27.20 -9.92 54.70
CA TYR A 9 26.34 -11.09 54.88
C TYR A 9 26.53 -12.07 53.72
N ARG A 10 27.22 -13.18 54.06
CA ARG A 10 27.26 -14.42 53.28
C ARG A 10 25.97 -15.19 53.55
N THR A 11 25.21 -15.51 52.51
CA THR A 11 24.39 -16.73 52.52
C THR A 11 24.26 -17.29 51.11
N GLN A 12 25.12 -18.25 50.81
CA GLN A 12 24.96 -19.19 49.69
C GLN A 12 23.94 -20.25 50.13
N LEU A 13 22.84 -20.46 49.40
CA LEU A 13 22.13 -21.74 49.46
C LEU A 13 21.47 -22.10 48.12
N LEU A 14 22.19 -22.97 47.40
CA LEU A 14 21.76 -24.13 46.64
C LEU A 14 20.48 -24.07 45.78
N LEU A 15 20.75 -24.06 44.47
CA LEU A 15 20.15 -24.88 43.40
C LEU A 15 19.24 -26.02 43.86
N PHE A 16 18.07 -26.22 43.21
CA PHE A 16 17.61 -27.50 42.65
C PHE A 16 16.39 -27.30 41.73
N ASN A 17 16.64 -27.49 40.43
CA ASN A 17 15.81 -28.12 39.38
C ASN A 17 14.28 -28.15 39.50
N THR A 18 13.60 -27.67 38.45
CA THR A 18 12.71 -28.46 37.57
C THR A 18 12.39 -27.58 36.35
N SER A 19 12.96 -27.91 35.17
CA SER A 19 12.27 -28.61 34.08
C SER A 19 11.07 -27.86 33.50
N VAL A 20 11.12 -27.63 32.19
CA VAL A 20 10.01 -27.26 31.28
C VAL A 20 9.65 -25.77 31.19
N TYR A 21 10.42 -25.02 30.39
CA TYR A 21 9.82 -24.00 29.51
C TYR A 21 10.70 -23.77 28.27
N LEU A 22 10.90 -24.83 27.49
CA LEU A 22 11.23 -24.68 26.07
C LEU A 22 9.93 -24.87 25.27
N HIS A 23 8.95 -24.02 25.55
CA HIS A 23 7.77 -23.91 24.70
C HIS A 23 8.12 -22.98 23.54
N ILE A 24 8.03 -23.56 22.37
CA ILE A 24 8.35 -23.01 21.07
C ILE A 24 7.45 -21.77 20.89
N HIS A 25 8.00 -20.57 21.02
CA HIS A 25 7.30 -19.37 20.59
C HIS A 25 7.38 -19.32 19.06
N PRO A 26 6.25 -19.40 18.33
CA PRO A 26 6.26 -18.95 16.94
C PRO A 26 6.64 -17.48 16.95
N THR A 27 7.74 -17.15 16.27
CA THR A 27 8.18 -15.79 16.04
C THR A 27 7.10 -15.12 15.19
N VAL A 28 6.14 -14.47 15.84
CA VAL A 28 5.21 -13.56 15.17
C VAL A 28 6.07 -12.37 14.76
N THR A 29 6.62 -12.43 13.54
CA THR A 29 7.15 -11.24 12.88
C THR A 29 5.96 -10.31 12.66
N LEU A 30 5.76 -9.39 13.60
CA LEU A 30 4.93 -8.22 13.39
C LEU A 30 5.50 -7.51 12.16
N VAL A 31 4.86 -7.71 11.01
CA VAL A 31 5.14 -6.94 9.79
C VAL A 31 4.67 -5.53 10.11
N THR A 32 5.55 -4.74 10.70
CA THR A 32 5.37 -3.30 10.80
C THR A 32 5.32 -2.80 9.37
N MET A 33 4.18 -2.28 8.95
CA MET A 33 4.04 -1.60 7.67
C MET A 33 5.14 -0.54 7.59
N PRO A 34 6.10 -0.66 6.68
CA PRO A 34 7.22 0.26 6.68
C PRO A 34 6.70 1.65 6.36
N HIS A 35 7.04 2.60 7.22
CA HIS A 35 6.66 3.99 7.07
C HIS A 35 7.30 4.52 5.79
N GLN A 36 6.50 4.92 4.80
CA GLN A 36 7.05 5.34 3.50
C GLN A 36 7.96 6.56 3.61
N GLY A 37 7.69 7.45 4.56
CA GLY A 37 8.58 8.55 4.93
C GLY A 37 9.96 8.08 5.40
N GLU A 38 10.04 6.98 6.15
CA GLU A 38 11.30 6.41 6.65
C GLU A 38 12.11 5.78 5.52
N ILE A 39 11.45 5.01 4.63
CA ILE A 39 12.08 4.45 3.42
C ILE A 39 12.70 5.58 2.59
N LEU A 40 11.95 6.66 2.36
CA LEU A 40 12.43 7.80 1.58
C LEU A 40 13.63 8.46 2.25
N GLN A 41 13.57 8.66 3.57
CA GLN A 41 14.66 9.25 4.34
C GLN A 41 15.94 8.39 4.27
N GLU A 42 15.78 7.07 4.38
CA GLU A 42 16.90 6.13 4.29
C GLU A 42 17.54 6.14 2.91
N ALA A 43 16.75 6.11 1.84
CA ALA A 43 17.25 6.21 0.47
C ALA A 43 18.03 7.52 0.23
N ILE A 44 17.52 8.65 0.72
CA ILE A 44 18.22 9.94 0.64
C ILE A 44 19.55 9.88 1.40
N LYS A 45 19.56 9.33 2.62
CA LYS A 45 20.78 9.19 3.43
C LYS A 45 21.82 8.31 2.71
N ASN A 46 21.38 7.21 2.09
CA ASN A 46 22.24 6.28 1.37
C ASN A 46 22.78 6.86 0.05
N SER A 47 22.05 7.78 -0.58
CA SER A 47 22.51 8.48 -1.79
C SER A 47 23.67 9.47 -1.52
N GLY A 48 23.86 9.90 -0.27
CA GLY A 48 24.86 10.90 0.10
C GLY A 48 24.52 12.33 -0.35
N ILE A 49 23.35 12.56 -0.94
CA ILE A 49 22.90 13.88 -1.39
C ILE A 49 22.31 14.65 -0.22
N SER A 50 22.74 15.90 -0.06
CA SER A 50 22.23 16.76 1.01
C SER A 50 20.75 17.08 0.84
N ILE A 51 20.02 17.11 1.95
CA ILE A 51 18.61 17.54 1.98
C ILE A 51 18.44 18.93 1.36
N THR A 52 19.41 19.83 1.54
CA THR A 52 19.42 21.16 0.92
C THR A 52 19.27 21.09 -0.58
N ARG A 53 20.10 20.27 -1.24
CA ARG A 53 20.06 20.10 -2.68
C ARG A 53 18.71 19.55 -3.15
N ILE A 54 18.15 18.60 -2.41
CA ILE A 54 16.87 17.98 -2.74
C ILE A 54 15.72 18.99 -2.63
N VAL A 55 15.69 19.80 -1.57
CA VAL A 55 14.61 20.79 -1.39
C VAL A 55 14.69 21.91 -2.41
N ASP A 56 15.91 22.30 -2.81
CA ASP A 56 16.14 23.31 -3.85
C ASP A 56 15.63 22.82 -5.21
N GLU A 57 15.92 21.56 -5.58
CA GLU A 57 15.45 20.95 -6.84
C GLU A 57 13.93 20.68 -6.83
N LEU A 58 13.36 20.34 -5.68
CA LEU A 58 11.91 20.14 -5.53
C LEU A 58 11.12 21.44 -5.42
N GLY A 59 11.78 22.58 -5.20
CA GLY A 59 11.13 23.88 -4.97
C GLY A 59 10.30 23.92 -3.68
N ILE A 60 10.71 23.19 -2.64
CA ILE A 60 10.02 23.13 -1.34
C ILE A 60 10.91 23.62 -0.21
N THR A 61 10.33 23.83 0.98
CA THR A 61 11.10 24.23 2.17
C THR A 61 11.58 23.02 2.97
N ARG A 62 12.69 23.16 3.72
CA ARG A 62 13.20 22.10 4.61
C ARG A 62 12.17 21.57 5.61
N PRO A 63 11.35 22.40 6.29
CA PRO A 63 10.31 21.88 7.17
C PRO A 63 9.29 20.99 6.45
N THR A 64 9.04 21.25 5.16
CA THR A 64 8.11 20.46 4.35
C THR A 64 8.63 19.05 4.09
N ILE A 65 9.92 18.90 3.76
CA ILE A 65 10.48 17.56 3.55
C ILE A 65 10.61 16.78 4.86
N TYR A 66 10.93 17.42 5.98
CA TYR A 66 10.95 16.76 7.29
C TYR A 66 9.57 16.30 7.75
N ARG A 67 8.50 17.00 7.35
CA ARG A 67 7.13 16.53 7.56
C ARG A 67 6.83 15.30 6.71
N LYS A 68 7.26 15.29 5.45
CA LYS A 68 7.08 14.14 4.54
C LYS A 68 7.74 12.86 5.08
N PHE A 69 8.85 12.96 5.78
CA PHE A 69 9.48 11.80 6.43
C PHE A 69 8.68 11.20 7.58
N LYS A 70 7.65 11.91 8.07
CA LYS A 70 6.71 11.46 9.11
C LYS A 70 5.36 11.02 8.54
N ASP A 71 5.19 11.02 7.21
CA ASP A 71 3.97 10.56 6.57
C ASP A 71 4.04 9.03 6.34
N ASP A 72 3.03 8.28 6.82
CA ASP A 72 2.92 6.83 6.60
C ASP A 72 2.83 6.47 5.13
N THR A 73 2.23 7.39 4.37
CA THR A 73 1.95 7.26 2.95
C THR A 73 2.43 8.49 2.20
N LEU A 74 3.10 8.31 1.07
CA LEU A 74 3.62 9.37 0.23
C LEU A 74 3.00 9.34 -1.17
N ASP A 75 2.83 10.53 -1.74
CA ASP A 75 2.37 10.66 -3.12
C ASP A 75 3.40 10.07 -4.09
N TYR A 76 2.94 9.24 -5.04
CA TYR A 76 3.82 8.59 -6.02
C TYR A 76 4.57 9.60 -6.88
N GLY A 77 3.92 10.70 -7.29
CA GLY A 77 4.56 11.76 -8.07
C GLY A 77 5.70 12.44 -7.30
N PHE A 78 5.51 12.64 -6.00
CA PHE A 78 6.56 13.13 -5.11
C PHE A 78 7.73 12.15 -4.99
N VAL A 79 7.47 10.88 -4.70
CA VAL A 79 8.51 9.84 -4.57
C VAL A 79 9.31 9.68 -5.86
N LYS A 80 8.63 9.68 -7.02
CA LYS A 80 9.28 9.60 -8.32
C LYS A 80 10.25 10.74 -8.57
N ARG A 81 9.87 11.99 -8.28
CA ARG A 81 10.76 13.15 -8.42
C ARG A 81 11.96 13.08 -7.49
N VAL A 82 11.76 12.64 -6.24
CA VAL A 82 12.89 12.44 -5.32
C VAL A 82 13.83 11.36 -5.86
N GLY A 83 13.29 10.25 -6.37
CA GLY A 83 14.05 9.16 -6.97
C GLY A 83 14.90 9.61 -8.16
N GLU A 84 14.34 10.45 -9.02
CA GLU A 84 15.07 11.08 -10.14
C GLU A 84 16.23 11.97 -9.66
N ILE A 85 16.04 12.73 -8.58
CA ILE A 85 17.09 13.60 -8.00
C ILE A 85 18.22 12.76 -7.39
N ILE A 86 17.89 11.67 -6.69
CA ILE A 86 18.88 10.85 -5.97
C ILE A 86 19.41 9.65 -6.76
N GLY A 87 18.88 9.40 -7.96
CA GLY A 87 19.24 8.26 -8.79
C GLY A 87 18.80 6.91 -8.20
N HIS A 88 17.73 6.89 -7.42
CA HIS A 88 17.21 5.68 -6.75
C HIS A 88 15.86 5.28 -7.34
N ASP A 89 15.73 4.00 -7.70
CA ASP A 89 14.47 3.45 -8.17
C ASP A 89 13.63 2.91 -7.00
N PHE A 90 12.57 3.64 -6.68
CA PHE A 90 11.62 3.29 -5.63
C PHE A 90 10.59 2.23 -6.05
N SER A 91 10.65 1.72 -7.29
CA SER A 91 9.70 0.71 -7.78
C SER A 91 9.64 -0.53 -6.89
N GLN A 92 10.79 -0.94 -6.33
CA GLN A 92 10.92 -2.13 -5.49
C GLN A 92 10.53 -1.87 -4.02
N ASP A 93 10.81 -0.68 -3.50
CA ASP A 93 10.55 -0.34 -2.09
C ASP A 93 9.08 -0.04 -1.81
N PHE A 94 8.34 0.38 -2.84
CA PHE A 94 6.93 0.74 -2.75
C PHE A 94 5.99 -0.35 -3.33
N THR A 95 6.51 -1.55 -3.65
CA THR A 95 5.84 -2.56 -4.49
C THR A 95 4.55 -3.16 -3.93
N SER A 96 4.29 -3.17 -2.62
CA SER A 96 3.36 -4.20 -2.10
C SER A 96 2.23 -3.77 -1.18
N LEU A 97 2.03 -2.48 -0.87
CA LEU A 97 1.05 -2.11 0.17
C LEU A 97 0.12 -0.92 -0.13
N GLN A 98 0.25 -0.25 -1.29
CA GLN A 98 -0.59 0.90 -1.64
C GLN A 98 -1.23 0.88 -3.03
N GLN A 99 -1.17 -0.23 -3.76
CA GLN A 99 -2.09 -0.45 -4.88
C GLN A 99 -3.39 -1.07 -4.36
N SER A 100 -4.14 -0.31 -3.56
CA SER A 100 -5.60 -0.47 -3.48
C SER A 100 -6.29 0.28 -4.61
N VAL A 101 -5.72 0.27 -5.83
CA VAL A 101 -6.36 0.82 -7.03
C VAL A 101 -6.30 -0.19 -8.16
N LEU A 102 -7.41 -0.95 -8.21
CA LEU A 102 -8.16 -1.44 -9.38
C LEU A 102 -7.42 -2.17 -10.52
N PRO A 103 -7.89 -3.36 -10.93
CA PRO A 103 -7.23 -4.19 -11.93
C PRO A 103 -7.60 -3.80 -13.36
N PHE A 104 -7.42 -2.56 -13.84
CA PHE A 104 -7.73 -2.24 -15.25
C PHE A 104 -6.88 -1.12 -15.88
N VAL A 105 -5.55 -1.15 -15.78
CA VAL A 105 -4.70 -0.39 -16.73
C VAL A 105 -3.50 -1.23 -17.12
N ASN A 106 -3.65 -1.99 -18.21
CA ASN A 106 -2.53 -2.40 -19.04
C ASN A 106 -2.68 -1.69 -20.38
N ASN A 107 -1.74 -0.80 -20.69
CA ASN A 107 -1.59 -0.17 -22.00
C ASN A 107 -1.37 -1.23 -23.07
N THR A 108 -2.07 -1.09 -24.21
CA THR A 108 -1.51 -1.41 -25.53
C THR A 108 -1.51 -0.15 -26.38
N ILE A 109 -0.30 0.30 -26.71
CA ILE A 109 -0.02 1.33 -27.72
C ILE A 109 -0.19 0.68 -29.10
N THR A 110 -0.79 1.38 -30.07
CA THR A 110 -0.20 1.82 -31.36
C THR A 110 -1.26 1.92 -32.49
N GLN A 111 -1.10 2.95 -33.34
CA GLN A 111 -1.71 3.19 -34.67
C GLN A 111 -3.16 3.71 -34.61
N GLY A 112 -3.55 4.90 -35.04
CA GLY A 112 -3.10 5.70 -36.18
C GLY A 112 -4.28 5.89 -37.15
N VAL A 113 -4.56 7.15 -37.52
CA VAL A 113 -5.23 7.58 -38.77
C VAL A 113 -6.78 7.76 -38.78
N THR A 114 -7.13 9.05 -38.97
CA THR A 114 -8.27 9.69 -39.69
C THR A 114 -9.70 9.74 -39.16
N ASN A 115 -10.14 11.01 -39.02
CA ASN A 115 -11.47 11.56 -39.26
C ASN A 115 -12.25 10.88 -40.40
N SER A 116 -13.56 10.62 -40.21
CA SER A 116 -14.58 10.88 -41.25
C SER A 116 -16.01 10.77 -40.72
N VAL A 117 -16.83 11.66 -41.27
CA VAL A 117 -18.23 11.99 -41.01
C VAL A 117 -19.20 10.97 -41.64
N THR A 118 -20.51 11.17 -41.41
CA THR A 118 -21.69 10.87 -42.26
C THR A 118 -22.48 9.56 -42.05
N ASN A 119 -23.60 9.69 -41.34
CA ASN A 119 -25.01 9.59 -41.77
C ASN A 119 -25.51 8.46 -42.70
N THR A 120 -26.80 8.14 -42.51
CA THR A 120 -27.79 7.49 -43.39
C THR A 120 -27.94 5.96 -43.36
N GLY A 121 -29.19 5.55 -43.11
CA GLY A 121 -29.60 4.17 -43.03
C GLY A 121 -29.88 3.53 -44.39
N VAL A 122 -29.63 2.22 -44.44
CA VAL A 122 -30.25 1.29 -45.38
C VAL A 122 -30.39 -0.06 -44.65
N LYS A 123 -31.61 -0.53 -44.47
CA LYS A 123 -31.96 -1.97 -44.43
C LYS A 123 -32.62 -2.26 -45.80
N PRO A 124 -32.66 -3.48 -46.36
CA PRO A 124 -32.55 -4.81 -45.72
C PRO A 124 -31.70 -5.83 -46.51
N MET A 125 -31.42 -7.02 -45.95
CA MET A 125 -31.65 -8.34 -46.60
C MET A 125 -31.02 -9.47 -45.76
N LEU A 126 -31.77 -10.57 -45.64
CA LEU A 126 -31.51 -11.76 -44.85
C LEU A 126 -30.46 -12.67 -45.49
N GLN A 127 -29.42 -13.08 -44.76
CA GLN A 127 -28.67 -14.32 -45.01
C GLN A 127 -28.21 -14.99 -43.69
N ARG A 128 -29.03 -15.97 -43.30
CA ARG A 128 -28.71 -17.29 -42.71
C ARG A 128 -27.32 -17.47 -42.05
N GLY A 129 -27.32 -17.40 -40.72
CA GLY A 129 -26.80 -18.49 -39.88
C GLY A 129 -25.32 -18.54 -39.55
N VAL A 130 -24.76 -17.49 -38.94
CA VAL A 130 -23.67 -17.62 -37.95
C VAL A 130 -24.01 -16.67 -36.81
N THR A 131 -24.47 -17.19 -35.68
CA THR A 131 -24.59 -16.44 -34.42
C THR A 131 -23.20 -16.09 -33.90
N PRO A 132 -22.83 -14.80 -33.74
CA PRO A 132 -21.80 -14.41 -32.79
C PRO A 132 -22.48 -14.18 -31.44
N GLN A 133 -22.41 -15.17 -30.56
CA GLN A 133 -22.57 -15.01 -29.11
C GLN A 133 -21.15 -15.23 -28.53
N PRO A 134 -20.68 -14.66 -27.39
CA PRO A 134 -21.41 -14.08 -26.26
C PRO A 134 -20.62 -12.99 -25.46
N ILE A 135 -19.79 -12.13 -26.08
CA ILE A 135 -18.79 -11.35 -25.31
C ILE A 135 -19.44 -10.27 -24.42
N GLU A 136 -20.51 -9.63 -24.88
CA GLU A 136 -21.23 -8.61 -24.11
C GLU A 136 -21.96 -9.20 -22.91
N THR A 137 -22.44 -10.44 -23.00
CA THR A 137 -23.15 -11.13 -21.91
C THR A 137 -22.21 -11.38 -20.73
N ASP A 138 -20.92 -11.63 -20.98
CA ASP A 138 -19.94 -11.89 -19.93
C ASP A 138 -19.58 -10.62 -19.15
N VAL A 139 -19.38 -9.50 -19.84
CA VAL A 139 -19.11 -8.19 -19.21
C VAL A 139 -20.31 -7.73 -18.38
N ASN A 140 -21.53 -7.88 -18.88
CA ASN A 140 -22.73 -7.53 -18.12
C ASN A 140 -22.92 -8.42 -16.89
N LYS A 141 -22.58 -9.71 -16.96
CA LYS A 141 -22.57 -10.62 -15.80
C LYS A 141 -21.52 -10.22 -14.77
N GLN A 142 -20.31 -9.90 -15.22
CA GLN A 142 -19.24 -9.44 -14.34
C GLN A 142 -19.63 -8.13 -13.63
N LEU A 143 -20.27 -7.21 -14.35
CA LEU A 143 -20.80 -5.96 -13.78
C LEU A 143 -21.88 -6.23 -12.71
N MET A 144 -22.82 -7.14 -13.01
CA MET A 144 -23.86 -7.52 -12.06
C MET A 144 -23.30 -8.19 -10.80
N LEU A 145 -22.29 -9.05 -10.94
CA LEU A 145 -21.60 -9.68 -9.81
C LEU A 145 -20.85 -8.65 -8.96
N LEU A 146 -20.22 -7.67 -9.60
CA LEU A 146 -19.53 -6.60 -8.89
C LEU A 146 -20.52 -5.72 -8.12
N GLN A 147 -21.63 -5.36 -8.75
CA GLN A 147 -22.72 -4.62 -8.12
C GLN A 147 -23.29 -5.39 -6.91
N GLN A 148 -23.52 -6.70 -7.04
CA GLN A 148 -24.01 -7.53 -5.95
C GLN A 148 -23.02 -7.57 -4.76
N LYS A 149 -21.72 -7.72 -5.05
CA LYS A 149 -20.67 -7.71 -4.01
C LYS A 149 -20.62 -6.38 -3.28
N TYR A 150 -20.75 -5.27 -4.01
CA TYR A 150 -20.74 -3.93 -3.43
C TYR A 150 -21.95 -3.69 -2.52
N ILE A 151 -23.15 -4.07 -2.97
CA ILE A 151 -24.38 -3.98 -2.17
C ILE A 151 -24.24 -4.77 -0.87
N ALA A 152 -23.82 -6.04 -0.96
CA ALA A 152 -23.65 -6.88 0.22
C ALA A 152 -22.64 -6.30 1.24
N LEU A 153 -21.58 -5.64 0.74
CA LEU A 153 -20.60 -4.98 1.60
C LEU A 153 -21.20 -3.77 2.33
N LEU A 154 -21.96 -2.93 1.61
CA LEU A 154 -22.66 -1.77 2.20
C LEU A 154 -23.69 -2.20 3.25
N GLU A 155 -24.44 -3.26 2.96
CA GLU A 155 -25.41 -3.84 3.91
C GLU A 155 -24.71 -4.36 5.16
N ALA A 156 -23.64 -5.15 5.02
CA ALA A 156 -22.87 -5.64 6.16
C ALA A 156 -22.27 -4.50 7.01
N TYR A 157 -21.84 -3.42 6.37
CA TYR A 157 -21.36 -2.22 7.08
C TYR A 157 -22.48 -1.51 7.84
N ASN A 158 -23.66 -1.34 7.21
CA ASN A 158 -24.82 -0.73 7.86
C ASN A 158 -25.31 -1.56 9.06
N GLU A 159 -25.31 -2.88 8.93
CA GLU A 159 -25.62 -3.81 10.04
C GLU A 159 -24.64 -3.64 11.22
N LEU A 160 -23.35 -3.47 10.95
CA LEU A 160 -22.35 -3.20 12.00
C LEU A 160 -22.61 -1.85 12.68
N LEU A 161 -22.94 -0.81 11.91
CA LEU A 161 -23.28 0.50 12.48
C LEU A 161 -24.54 0.42 13.35
N LEU A 162 -25.58 -0.28 12.90
CA LEU A 162 -26.79 -0.52 13.67
C LEU A 162 -26.51 -1.32 14.95
N LYS A 163 -25.61 -2.30 14.89
CA LYS A 163 -25.25 -3.11 16.06
C LYS A 163 -24.47 -2.33 17.13
N VAL A 164 -23.65 -1.36 16.72
CA VAL A 164 -22.81 -0.56 17.64
C VAL A 164 -23.53 0.70 18.13
N TYR A 165 -24.37 1.31 17.27
CA TYR A 165 -24.97 2.63 17.51
C TYR A 165 -26.50 2.67 17.38
N GLY A 166 -27.16 1.52 17.17
CA GLY A 166 -28.62 1.44 17.10
C GLY A 166 -29.29 1.85 18.42
N PRO A 167 -30.52 2.40 18.39
CA PRO A 167 -31.30 2.65 19.61
C PRO A 167 -31.52 1.34 20.37
N ARG A 168 -31.37 1.36 21.69
CA ARG A 168 -31.65 0.22 22.58
C ARG A 168 -33.14 -0.05 22.74
#